data_AF-A0A8S4RVC8-F1
#
_entry.id   AF-A0A8S4RVC8-F1
#
_cell.length_a   1.000
_cell.length_b   1.000
_cell.length_c   1.000
_cell.angle_alpha   90.00
_cell.angle_beta   90.00
_cell.angle_gamma   90.00
#
_symmetry.space_group_name_H-M   'P 1'
#
loop_
_entity.id
_entity.type
_entity.pdbx_description
1 polymer ?
#
loop_
_entity_poly.entity_id
_entity_poly.type
_entity_poly.pdbx_seq_one_letter_code
_entity_poly.pdbx_strand_id
1 'polypeptide(L)'
;MKLHCEVEVINRVHSSLNIRSNAKYLRSTLALGKEPKNVQEYFILHFSSVNKNGTKYKVKCMKQVFVKCLNEGRLPNISELYLSNNSLGLNKNSDWQWLLGLKISKKLKLLDLRENKIINLPKDIWKLQNLVTLKIDKNSLYKLPTTLGRITTLRYLSVSENNLRTLPCSLIRCGLEHLDISSNNFKSEADAPKIADYTPWDIYINSLVHIAAKTVLKHKFFYAPNIIPKTLVELLDNSNMCVCGQAVLNDKYYVIKPFELIGFSISRHIVSNFVNKGSSVSVECFFCSPKCFVK
;
A
#
# COMPACT_ATOMS: atom_id res chain seq x y z
N MET A 1 -15.64 -4.88 -9.05
CA MET A 1 -15.08 -3.69 -8.34
C MET A 1 -16.21 -2.80 -7.87
N LYS A 2 -16.17 -2.25 -6.66
CA LYS A 2 -17.17 -1.29 -6.16
C LYS A 2 -16.47 -0.04 -5.63
N LEU A 3 -16.98 1.13 -5.99
CA LEU A 3 -16.49 2.42 -5.53
C LEU A 3 -17.60 3.09 -4.72
N HIS A 4 -17.31 3.42 -3.47
CA HIS A 4 -18.17 4.31 -2.70
C HIS A 4 -17.63 5.72 -2.83
N CYS A 5 -18.40 6.59 -3.47
CA CYS A 5 -17.98 7.95 -3.77
C CYS A 5 -19.18 8.90 -3.87
N GLU A 6 -18.87 10.19 -3.84
CA GLU A 6 -19.80 11.23 -4.25
C GLU A 6 -19.83 11.29 -5.78
N VAL A 7 -21.03 11.15 -6.35
CA VAL A 7 -21.25 11.12 -7.80
C VAL A 7 -22.13 12.30 -8.19
N GLU A 8 -21.68 13.02 -9.21
CA GLU A 8 -22.48 14.01 -9.92
C GLU A 8 -22.76 13.46 -11.33
N VAL A 9 -24.05 13.36 -11.69
CA VAL A 9 -24.46 12.94 -13.03
C VAL A 9 -24.71 14.19 -13.86
N ILE A 10 -23.80 14.50 -14.77
CA ILE A 10 -23.89 15.68 -15.63
C ILE A 10 -24.44 15.28 -16.99
N ASN A 11 -25.46 16.00 -17.46
CA ASN A 11 -25.94 15.85 -18.84
C ASN A 11 -24.86 16.37 -19.81
N ARG A 12 -24.39 15.51 -20.73
CA ARG A 12 -23.32 15.85 -21.68
C ARG A 12 -23.66 17.07 -22.55
N VAL A 13 -24.95 17.33 -22.81
CA VAL A 13 -25.42 18.47 -23.59
C VAL A 13 -25.24 19.80 -22.83
N HIS A 14 -25.32 19.79 -21.49
CA HIS A 14 -25.07 20.99 -20.69
C HIS A 14 -23.61 21.42 -20.73
N SER A 15 -22.67 20.45 -20.74
CA SER A 15 -21.24 20.74 -20.86
C SER A 15 -20.84 21.36 -22.20
N SER A 16 -21.53 21.05 -23.30
CA SER A 16 -21.30 21.72 -24.60
C SER A 16 -21.89 23.13 -24.67
N LEU A 17 -22.84 23.45 -23.79
CA LEU A 17 -23.55 24.74 -23.77
C LEU A 17 -23.00 25.71 -22.71
N ASN A 18 -21.88 25.40 -22.05
CA ASN A 18 -21.30 26.19 -20.95
C ASN A 18 -22.30 26.50 -19.80
N ILE A 19 -23.34 25.69 -19.65
CA ILE A 19 -24.31 25.85 -18.56
C ILE A 19 -23.68 25.23 -17.31
N ARG A 20 -23.38 26.06 -16.30
CA ARG A 20 -22.87 25.57 -15.01
C ARG A 20 -23.91 24.66 -14.36
N SER A 21 -23.53 23.40 -14.17
CA SER A 21 -24.28 22.42 -13.39
C SER A 21 -24.29 22.85 -11.93
N ASN A 22 -25.46 23.16 -11.37
CA ASN A 22 -25.67 23.29 -9.92
C ASN A 22 -26.02 21.93 -9.28
N ALA A 23 -25.66 20.81 -9.91
CA ALA A 23 -26.07 19.50 -9.45
C ALA A 23 -25.37 19.15 -8.13
N LYS A 24 -26.18 18.73 -7.14
CA LYS A 24 -25.67 18.30 -5.84
C LYS A 24 -25.02 16.94 -5.97
N TYR A 25 -23.83 16.79 -5.37
CA TYR A 25 -23.16 15.50 -5.23
C TYR A 25 -24.03 14.54 -4.41
N LEU A 26 -24.25 13.33 -4.93
CA LEU A 26 -24.96 12.29 -4.21
C LEU A 26 -23.99 11.21 -3.75
N ARG A 27 -24.10 10.79 -2.49
CA ARG A 27 -23.35 9.64 -2.00
C ARG A 27 -23.88 8.37 -2.67
N SER A 28 -23.00 7.68 -3.38
CA SER A 28 -23.36 6.65 -4.32
C SER A 28 -22.35 5.52 -4.35
N THR A 29 -22.80 4.36 -4.82
CA THR A 29 -21.95 3.20 -5.08
C THR A 29 -21.87 2.97 -6.59
N LEU A 30 -20.69 3.12 -7.17
CA LEU A 30 -20.43 2.71 -8.56
C LEU A 30 -19.85 1.29 -8.55
N ALA A 31 -20.62 0.31 -8.98
CA ALA A 31 -20.14 -1.05 -9.16
C ALA A 31 -19.76 -1.29 -10.62
N LEU A 32 -18.56 -1.81 -10.84
CA LEU A 32 -18.10 -2.26 -12.14
C LEU A 32 -18.27 -3.76 -12.23
N GLY A 33 -19.11 -4.15 -13.17
CA GLY A 33 -19.40 -5.52 -13.50
C GLY A 33 -19.00 -5.85 -14.93
N LYS A 34 -19.01 -7.14 -15.18
CA LYS A 34 -18.72 -7.75 -16.47
C LYS A 34 -19.93 -8.61 -16.84
N GLU A 35 -20.35 -8.56 -18.10
CA GLU A 35 -21.51 -9.33 -18.56
C GLU A 35 -21.19 -10.84 -18.42
N PRO A 36 -22.05 -11.65 -17.77
CA PRO A 36 -21.79 -13.09 -17.63
C PRO A 36 -21.68 -13.81 -18.97
N LYS A 37 -22.45 -13.34 -19.97
CA LYS A 37 -22.53 -13.93 -21.31
C LYS A 37 -21.45 -13.43 -22.27
N ASN A 38 -20.87 -12.25 -22.01
CA ASN A 38 -19.87 -11.67 -22.90
C ASN A 38 -18.67 -11.14 -22.11
N VAL A 39 -17.57 -11.89 -22.18
CA VAL A 39 -16.33 -11.68 -21.43
C VAL A 39 -15.62 -10.36 -21.83
N GLN A 40 -16.06 -9.66 -22.87
CA GLN A 40 -15.47 -8.38 -23.28
C GLN A 40 -16.32 -7.15 -22.93
N GLU A 41 -17.57 -7.34 -22.48
CA GLU A 41 -18.46 -6.21 -22.16
C GLU A 41 -18.43 -5.87 -20.66
N TYR A 42 -18.05 -4.63 -20.38
CA TYR A 42 -18.01 -4.07 -19.03
C TYR A 42 -19.14 -3.06 -18.87
N PHE A 43 -19.67 -2.97 -17.65
CA PHE A 43 -20.70 -2.00 -17.29
C PHE A 43 -20.44 -1.37 -15.93
N ILE A 44 -20.90 -0.14 -15.77
CA ILE A 44 -20.98 0.55 -14.48
C ILE A 44 -22.44 0.49 -14.04
N LEU A 45 -22.69 -0.09 -12.87
CA LEU A 45 -23.94 0.06 -12.13
C LEU A 45 -23.77 1.21 -11.14
N HIS A 46 -24.61 2.22 -11.24
CA HIS A 46 -24.64 3.32 -10.29
C HIS A 46 -25.83 3.14 -9.34
N PHE A 47 -25.53 2.98 -8.06
CA PHE A 47 -26.51 2.95 -6.98
C PHE A 47 -26.46 4.26 -6.20
N SER A 48 -27.61 4.74 -5.76
CA SER A 48 -27.71 5.97 -4.98
C SER A 48 -28.74 5.81 -3.86
N SER A 49 -28.73 6.68 -2.86
CA SER A 49 -29.75 6.66 -1.79
C SER A 49 -31.17 6.81 -2.34
N VAL A 50 -31.31 7.45 -3.50
CA VAL A 50 -32.57 7.67 -4.22
C VAL A 50 -32.87 6.50 -5.16
N ASN A 51 -31.86 5.95 -5.84
CA ASN A 51 -32.02 4.83 -6.76
C ASN A 51 -31.32 3.57 -6.23
N LYS A 52 -32.04 2.79 -5.43
CA LYS A 52 -31.57 1.50 -4.88
C LYS A 52 -31.49 0.39 -5.92
N ASN A 53 -32.27 0.46 -7.00
CA ASN A 53 -32.30 -0.57 -8.06
C ASN A 53 -31.08 -0.45 -9.00
N GLY A 54 -30.48 0.74 -9.06
CA GLY A 54 -29.24 1.01 -9.78
C GLY A 54 -29.42 1.22 -11.28
N THR A 55 -28.57 2.05 -11.87
CA THR A 55 -28.58 2.35 -13.31
C THR A 55 -27.37 1.70 -13.99
N LYS A 56 -27.60 0.88 -15.03
CA LYS A 56 -26.55 0.18 -15.79
C LYS A 56 -26.08 1.03 -16.98
N TYR A 57 -24.79 1.34 -17.03
CA TYR A 57 -24.12 2.06 -18.11
C TYR A 57 -23.12 1.15 -18.80
N LYS A 58 -23.23 0.98 -20.12
CA LYS A 58 -22.27 0.21 -20.91
C LYS A 58 -20.97 0.99 -21.09
N VAL A 59 -19.83 0.33 -20.87
CA VAL A 59 -18.50 0.96 -20.96
C VAL A 59 -17.67 0.28 -22.03
N LYS A 60 -17.19 1.05 -23.01
CA LYS A 60 -16.16 0.62 -23.95
C LYS A 60 -14.79 0.86 -23.33
N CYS A 61 -13.88 -0.13 -23.41
CA CYS A 61 -12.49 -0.04 -22.93
C CYS A 61 -12.34 0.31 -21.43
N MET A 62 -12.78 -0.59 -20.54
CA MET A 62 -12.79 -0.36 -19.08
C MET A 62 -11.41 0.03 -18.51
N LYS A 63 -10.31 -0.60 -18.95
CA LYS A 63 -8.95 -0.19 -18.53
C LYS A 63 -8.67 1.28 -18.84
N GLN A 64 -9.01 1.75 -20.02
CA GLN A 64 -8.80 3.14 -20.41
C GLN A 64 -9.71 4.07 -19.61
N VAL A 65 -10.97 3.70 -19.37
CA VAL A 65 -11.90 4.54 -18.59
C VAL A 65 -11.45 4.67 -17.13
N PHE A 66 -11.02 3.58 -16.49
CA PHE A 66 -10.51 3.65 -15.11
C PHE A 66 -9.21 4.43 -15.03
N VAL A 67 -8.22 4.06 -15.84
CA VAL A 67 -6.92 4.74 -15.86
C VAL A 67 -7.09 6.22 -16.20
N LYS A 68 -7.99 6.56 -17.14
CA LYS A 68 -8.30 7.95 -17.49
C LYS A 68 -9.03 8.68 -16.35
N CYS A 69 -10.05 8.09 -15.72
CA CYS A 69 -10.73 8.71 -14.57
C CYS A 69 -9.81 8.93 -13.36
N LEU A 70 -8.87 8.00 -13.13
CA LEU A 70 -7.86 8.08 -12.08
C LEU A 70 -6.78 9.14 -12.42
N ASN A 71 -6.22 9.09 -13.63
CA ASN A 71 -5.17 10.00 -14.09
C ASN A 71 -5.67 11.44 -14.28
N GLU A 72 -6.88 11.62 -14.81
CA GLU A 72 -7.52 12.94 -14.92
C GLU A 72 -7.99 13.46 -13.54
N GLY A 73 -7.92 12.62 -12.50
CA GLY A 73 -8.27 13.03 -11.14
C GLY A 73 -9.74 13.40 -10.98
N ARG A 74 -10.62 12.78 -11.78
CA ARG A 74 -12.09 12.93 -11.72
C ARG A 74 -12.72 12.18 -10.55
N LEU A 75 -11.91 11.47 -9.76
CA LEU A 75 -12.31 10.77 -8.55
C LEU A 75 -11.58 11.35 -7.31
N PRO A 76 -11.64 12.67 -7.05
CA PRO A 76 -10.83 13.33 -6.02
C PRO A 76 -11.26 13.00 -4.58
N ASN A 77 -12.42 12.35 -4.41
CA ASN A 77 -13.07 12.11 -3.11
C ASN A 77 -13.18 10.63 -2.73
N ILE A 78 -12.46 9.71 -3.38
CA ILE A 78 -12.53 8.29 -2.98
C ILE A 78 -11.91 8.12 -1.60
N SER A 79 -12.74 7.77 -0.62
CA SER A 79 -12.33 7.37 0.72
C SER A 79 -12.20 5.86 0.87
N GLU A 80 -12.94 5.08 0.08
CA GLU A 80 -13.00 3.62 0.21
C GLU A 80 -12.97 2.98 -1.18
N LEU A 81 -12.01 2.09 -1.38
CA LEU A 81 -11.76 1.43 -2.66
C LEU A 81 -11.81 -0.08 -2.49
N TYR A 82 -12.82 -0.71 -3.11
CA TYR A 82 -13.02 -2.15 -3.08
C TYR A 82 -12.69 -2.79 -4.42
N LEU A 83 -11.53 -3.44 -4.44
CA LEU A 83 -10.94 -4.14 -5.57
C LEU A 83 -10.79 -5.64 -5.29
N SER A 84 -11.57 -6.17 -4.36
CA SER A 84 -11.58 -7.59 -4.07
C SER A 84 -12.05 -8.44 -5.26
N ASN A 85 -11.56 -9.67 -5.35
CA ASN A 85 -11.90 -10.65 -6.40
C ASN A 85 -11.64 -10.09 -7.82
N ASN A 86 -10.39 -9.69 -8.07
CA ASN A 86 -9.93 -9.26 -9.39
C ASN A 86 -8.62 -9.99 -9.74
N SER A 87 -8.10 -9.71 -10.93
CA SER A 87 -6.84 -10.30 -11.41
C SER A 87 -5.65 -9.33 -11.28
N LEU A 88 -5.63 -8.50 -10.23
CA LEU A 88 -4.50 -7.58 -9.99
C LEU A 88 -3.26 -8.40 -9.58
N GLY A 89 -2.06 -7.97 -10.00
CA GLY A 89 -0.81 -8.63 -9.61
C GLY A 89 -0.20 -9.63 -10.59
N LEU A 90 -0.91 -9.96 -11.69
CA LEU A 90 -0.42 -10.88 -12.74
C LEU A 90 0.90 -10.45 -13.38
N ASN A 91 1.13 -9.14 -13.47
CA ASN A 91 2.39 -8.60 -13.98
C ASN A 91 3.35 -8.42 -12.79
N LYS A 92 4.52 -9.06 -12.82
CA LYS A 92 5.55 -8.96 -11.76
C LYS A 92 5.91 -7.50 -11.42
N ASN A 93 5.85 -6.61 -12.41
CA ASN A 93 5.93 -5.16 -12.27
C ASN A 93 4.55 -4.52 -12.36
N SER A 94 3.62 -4.92 -11.50
CA SER A 94 2.29 -4.32 -11.47
C SER A 94 2.45 -2.82 -11.28
N ASP A 95 2.04 -2.03 -12.27
CA ASP A 95 2.16 -0.59 -12.21
C ASP A 95 1.10 -0.07 -11.22
N TRP A 96 1.56 0.25 -10.02
CA TRP A 96 0.72 0.81 -8.95
C TRP A 96 0.58 2.33 -9.05
N GLN A 97 1.17 2.98 -10.07
CA GLN A 97 1.13 4.44 -10.24
C GLN A 97 -0.31 4.99 -10.23
N TRP A 98 -1.28 4.26 -10.77
CA TRP A 98 -2.68 4.67 -10.78
C TRP A 98 -3.28 4.81 -9.36
N LEU A 99 -2.81 4.02 -8.39
CA LEU A 99 -3.27 4.06 -6.99
C LEU A 99 -2.52 5.15 -6.20
N LEU A 100 -1.25 5.37 -6.55
CA LEU A 100 -0.32 6.24 -5.83
C LEU A 100 -0.37 7.71 -6.29
N GLY A 101 -1.27 8.06 -7.21
CA GLY A 101 -1.48 9.42 -7.67
C GLY A 101 -1.83 10.41 -6.54
N LEU A 102 -1.40 11.67 -6.69
CA LEU A 102 -1.46 12.73 -5.67
C LEU A 102 -2.86 13.06 -5.13
N LYS A 103 -3.93 12.66 -5.84
CA LYS A 103 -5.32 12.95 -5.46
C LYS A 103 -5.96 11.84 -4.62
N ILE A 104 -5.70 10.57 -4.92
CA ILE A 104 -6.30 9.42 -4.21
C ILE A 104 -5.58 9.20 -2.88
N SER A 105 -4.24 9.27 -2.91
CA SER A 105 -3.38 9.09 -1.75
C SER A 105 -3.72 9.98 -0.55
N LYS A 106 -4.26 11.18 -0.80
CA LYS A 106 -4.65 12.14 0.22
C LYS A 106 -6.01 11.87 0.88
N LYS A 107 -6.86 10.99 0.36
CA LYS A 107 -8.21 10.78 0.92
C LYS A 107 -8.59 9.34 1.19
N LEU A 108 -7.87 8.40 0.61
CA LEU A 108 -8.16 6.98 0.76
C LEU A 108 -7.94 6.52 2.21
N LYS A 109 -9.00 6.03 2.85
CA LYS A 109 -9.04 5.49 4.21
C LYS A 109 -9.13 3.97 4.23
N LEU A 110 -9.82 3.37 3.24
CA LEU A 110 -9.97 1.91 3.14
C LEU A 110 -9.56 1.42 1.75
N LEU A 111 -8.68 0.43 1.73
CA LEU A 111 -8.28 -0.28 0.52
C LEU A 111 -8.47 -1.78 0.71
N ASP A 112 -9.37 -2.36 -0.08
CA ASP A 112 -9.64 -3.79 -0.10
C ASP A 112 -9.15 -4.41 -1.41
N LEU A 113 -8.10 -5.21 -1.32
CA LEU A 113 -7.42 -5.93 -2.40
C LEU A 113 -7.54 -7.45 -2.23
N ARG A 114 -8.48 -7.94 -1.42
CA ARG A 114 -8.63 -9.38 -1.15
C ARG A 114 -8.88 -10.20 -2.40
N GLU A 115 -8.49 -11.47 -2.42
CA GLU A 115 -8.76 -12.38 -3.56
C GLU A 115 -8.24 -11.81 -4.89
N ASN A 116 -6.96 -11.45 -4.91
CA ASN A 116 -6.25 -11.05 -6.13
C ASN A 116 -5.04 -11.98 -6.34
N LYS A 117 -4.18 -11.64 -7.31
CA LYS A 117 -2.93 -12.37 -7.61
C LYS A 117 -1.70 -11.52 -7.29
N ILE A 118 -1.78 -10.68 -6.25
CA ILE A 118 -0.73 -9.74 -5.89
C ILE A 118 0.45 -10.50 -5.29
N ILE A 119 1.61 -10.35 -5.92
CA ILE A 119 2.87 -10.96 -5.47
C ILE A 119 3.67 -9.97 -4.58
N ASN A 120 3.61 -8.68 -4.91
CA ASN A 120 4.32 -7.61 -4.22
C ASN A 120 3.47 -6.34 -4.14
N LEU A 121 3.50 -5.69 -2.97
CA LEU A 121 3.04 -4.31 -2.83
C LEU A 121 4.15 -3.33 -3.28
N PRO A 122 3.80 -2.15 -3.82
CA PRO A 122 4.78 -1.15 -4.19
C PRO A 122 5.42 -0.58 -2.93
N LYS A 123 6.73 -0.29 -2.98
CA LYS A 123 7.41 0.41 -1.88
C LYS A 123 6.76 1.76 -1.60
N ASP A 124 6.23 2.44 -2.61
CA ASP A 124 5.53 3.72 -2.49
C ASP A 124 4.14 3.67 -1.86
N ILE A 125 3.65 2.51 -1.39
CA ILE A 125 2.35 2.40 -0.71
C ILE A 125 2.21 3.38 0.47
N TRP A 126 3.34 3.78 1.06
CA TRP A 126 3.39 4.78 2.12
C TRP A 126 2.80 6.13 1.75
N LYS A 127 2.70 6.47 0.46
CA LYS A 127 2.07 7.72 -0.01
C LYS A 127 0.60 7.81 0.42
N LEU A 128 -0.06 6.69 0.71
CA LEU A 128 -1.42 6.62 1.24
C LEU A 128 -1.47 7.00 2.75
N GLN A 129 -1.08 8.23 3.09
CA GLN A 129 -0.89 8.71 4.46
C GLN A 129 -2.17 8.76 5.32
N ASN A 130 -3.35 8.63 4.71
CA ASN A 130 -4.65 8.63 5.41
C ASN A 130 -5.30 7.25 5.47
N LEU A 131 -4.59 6.20 5.05
CA LEU A 131 -5.11 4.84 5.04
C LEU A 131 -5.24 4.33 6.48
N VAL A 132 -6.44 3.87 6.82
CA VAL A 132 -6.80 3.31 8.14
C VAL A 132 -6.93 1.80 8.06
N THR A 133 -7.48 1.30 6.95
CA THR A 133 -7.79 -0.12 6.75
C THR A 133 -7.19 -0.61 5.44
N LEU A 134 -6.35 -1.64 5.52
CA LEU A 134 -5.76 -2.33 4.37
C LEU A 134 -6.06 -3.82 4.46
N LYS A 135 -6.80 -4.35 3.48
CA LYS A 135 -7.11 -5.79 3.38
C LYS A 135 -6.50 -6.37 2.11
N ILE A 136 -5.66 -7.38 2.23
CA ILE A 136 -4.95 -8.02 1.12
C ILE A 136 -4.96 -9.55 1.29
N ASP A 137 -5.99 -10.05 1.94
CA ASP A 137 -6.16 -11.49 2.19
C ASP A 137 -6.27 -12.28 0.88
N LYS A 138 -5.90 -13.56 0.89
CA LYS A 138 -6.00 -14.45 -0.28
C LYS A 138 -5.29 -13.88 -1.51
N ASN A 139 -4.00 -13.60 -1.35
CA ASN A 139 -3.11 -13.16 -2.41
C ASN A 139 -1.87 -14.07 -2.44
N SER A 140 -0.82 -13.67 -3.14
CA SER A 140 0.44 -14.43 -3.22
C SER A 140 1.63 -13.61 -2.71
N LEU A 141 1.39 -12.72 -1.74
CA LEU A 141 2.44 -11.88 -1.17
C LEU A 141 3.49 -12.74 -0.47
N TYR A 142 4.77 -12.53 -0.79
CA TYR A 142 5.88 -13.18 -0.08
C TYR A 142 6.55 -12.29 0.96
N LYS A 143 6.37 -10.96 0.83
CA LYS A 143 6.95 -9.95 1.73
C LYS A 143 6.09 -8.68 1.75
N LEU A 144 6.03 -8.01 2.89
CA LEU A 144 5.48 -6.65 3.01
C LEU A 144 6.61 -5.60 2.91
N PRO A 145 6.38 -4.46 2.26
CA PRO A 145 7.37 -3.41 2.15
C PRO A 145 7.60 -2.75 3.52
N THR A 146 8.86 -2.51 3.89
CA THR A 146 9.22 -1.86 5.16
C THR A 146 8.69 -0.43 5.25
N THR A 147 8.44 0.21 4.11
CA THR A 147 7.82 1.53 4.02
C THR A 147 6.37 1.56 4.51
N LEU A 148 5.68 0.42 4.69
CA LEU A 148 4.33 0.40 5.26
C LEU A 148 4.29 1.06 6.66
N GLY A 149 5.38 0.95 7.42
CA GLY A 149 5.56 1.61 8.72
C GLY A 149 5.51 3.15 8.69
N ARG A 150 5.58 3.79 7.51
CA ARG A 150 5.38 5.24 7.34
C ARG A 150 3.91 5.64 7.41
N ILE A 151 2.96 4.69 7.30
CA ILE A 151 1.51 4.96 7.37
C ILE A 151 1.05 4.90 8.83
N THR A 152 1.35 5.96 9.58
CA THR A 152 1.04 6.04 11.03
C THR A 152 -0.46 6.08 11.37
N THR A 153 -1.32 6.24 10.35
CA THR A 153 -2.78 6.19 10.47
C THR A 153 -3.36 4.78 10.36
N LEU A 154 -2.57 3.80 9.92
CA LEU A 154 -3.06 2.44 9.70
C LEU A 154 -3.42 1.79 11.03
N ARG A 155 -4.65 1.29 11.16
CA ARG A 155 -5.16 0.62 12.37
C ARG A 155 -5.55 -0.83 12.11
N TYR A 156 -6.00 -1.15 10.90
CA TYR A 156 -6.41 -2.49 10.52
C TYR A 156 -5.59 -2.98 9.34
N LEU A 157 -4.82 -4.05 9.54
CA LEU A 157 -4.08 -4.73 8.49
C LEU A 157 -4.46 -6.21 8.46
N SER A 158 -4.92 -6.68 7.31
CA SER A 158 -5.27 -8.08 7.08
C SER A 158 -4.53 -8.58 5.86
N VAL A 159 -3.68 -9.58 6.08
CA VAL A 159 -2.82 -10.21 5.08
C VAL A 159 -2.89 -11.73 5.19
N SER A 160 -4.05 -12.25 5.61
CA SER A 160 -4.24 -13.69 5.77
C SER A 160 -4.23 -14.43 4.45
N GLU A 161 -3.95 -15.73 4.48
CA GLU A 161 -3.91 -16.58 3.29
C GLU A 161 -2.96 -16.02 2.21
N ASN A 162 -1.72 -15.74 2.62
CA ASN A 162 -0.63 -15.30 1.75
C ASN A 162 0.61 -16.20 1.95
N ASN A 163 1.73 -15.86 1.32
CA ASN A 163 2.98 -16.61 1.39
C ASN A 163 4.07 -15.85 2.17
N LEU A 164 3.68 -15.01 3.14
CA LEU A 164 4.62 -14.16 3.87
C LEU A 164 5.61 -15.02 4.66
N ARG A 165 6.90 -14.73 4.48
CA ARG A 165 8.00 -15.39 5.21
C ARG A 165 8.46 -14.59 6.43
N THR A 166 8.36 -13.27 6.35
CA THR A 166 8.76 -12.33 7.40
C THR A 166 7.78 -11.17 7.50
N LEU A 167 7.72 -10.53 8.66
CA LEU A 167 7.08 -9.24 8.86
C LEU A 167 8.13 -8.13 8.97
N PRO A 168 7.92 -6.93 8.40
CA PRO A 168 8.84 -5.82 8.61
C PRO A 168 8.66 -5.23 10.01
N CYS A 169 9.76 -5.02 10.74
CA CYS A 169 9.76 -4.45 12.09
C CYS A 169 9.16 -3.04 12.15
N SER A 170 9.24 -2.30 11.04
CA SER A 170 8.66 -0.97 10.90
C SER A 170 7.15 -0.92 11.12
N LEU A 171 6.42 -2.06 11.06
CA LEU A 171 4.99 -2.13 11.40
C LEU A 171 4.68 -1.64 12.81
N ILE A 172 5.64 -1.71 13.75
CA ILE A 172 5.47 -1.21 15.11
C ILE A 172 5.09 0.28 15.15
N ARG A 173 5.43 1.04 14.10
CA ARG A 173 5.13 2.47 13.98
C ARG A 173 3.73 2.78 13.48
N CYS A 174 3.04 1.81 12.87
CA CYS A 174 1.68 2.01 12.42
C CYS A 174 0.72 2.17 13.61
N GLY A 175 1.02 1.55 14.75
CA GLY A 175 0.11 1.51 15.90
C GLY A 175 -1.18 0.74 15.55
N LEU A 176 -1.02 -0.48 15.05
CA LEU A 176 -2.14 -1.29 14.59
C LEU A 176 -3.05 -1.64 15.77
N GLU A 177 -4.35 -1.68 15.55
CA GLU A 177 -5.32 -2.21 16.52
C GLU A 177 -5.61 -3.68 16.22
N HIS A 178 -5.64 -4.03 14.94
CA HIS A 178 -5.90 -5.38 14.45
C HIS A 178 -4.90 -5.76 13.36
N LEU A 179 -4.26 -6.91 13.54
CA LEU A 179 -3.35 -7.53 12.58
C LEU A 179 -3.75 -8.99 12.36
N ASP A 180 -4.21 -9.32 11.16
CA ASP A 180 -4.45 -10.71 10.75
C ASP A 180 -3.34 -11.19 9.83
N ILE A 181 -2.58 -12.17 10.31
CA ILE A 181 -1.46 -12.82 9.62
C ILE A 181 -1.69 -14.34 9.50
N SER A 182 -2.91 -14.81 9.75
CA SER A 182 -3.28 -16.22 9.65
C SER A 182 -2.95 -16.81 8.27
N SER A 183 -2.72 -18.12 8.23
CA SER A 183 -2.47 -18.85 6.98
C SER A 183 -1.32 -18.25 6.14
N ASN A 184 -0.19 -17.94 6.77
CA ASN A 184 1.07 -17.54 6.11
C ASN A 184 2.19 -18.54 6.42
N ASN A 185 3.27 -18.50 5.64
CA ASN A 185 4.41 -19.42 5.75
C ASN A 185 5.64 -18.75 6.37
N PHE A 186 5.52 -18.34 7.64
CA PHE A 186 6.65 -17.80 8.39
C PHE A 186 7.65 -18.91 8.65
N LYS A 187 8.82 -18.83 8.02
CA LYS A 187 9.91 -19.78 8.25
C LYS A 187 10.75 -19.33 9.45
N SER A 188 11.09 -20.26 10.34
CA SER A 188 12.11 -20.06 11.37
C SER A 188 13.52 -20.23 10.77
N GLU A 189 14.33 -19.18 10.94
CA GLU A 189 15.80 -19.10 10.96
C GLU A 189 16.70 -19.72 9.86
N ALA A 190 16.33 -20.77 9.13
CA ALA A 190 17.28 -21.51 8.27
C ALA A 190 17.68 -20.78 6.97
N ASP A 191 16.87 -19.84 6.49
CA ASP A 191 17.08 -19.10 5.23
C ASP A 191 17.42 -17.61 5.44
N ALA A 192 17.63 -17.17 6.70
CA ALA A 192 18.08 -15.81 6.95
C ALA A 192 19.46 -15.65 6.27
N PRO A 193 19.68 -14.62 5.43
CA PRO A 193 21.00 -14.43 4.88
C PRO A 193 21.94 -14.25 6.07
N LYS A 194 22.97 -15.10 6.15
CA LYS A 194 24.06 -14.92 7.10
C LYS A 194 24.50 -13.48 6.96
N ILE A 195 24.50 -12.75 8.07
CA ILE A 195 25.09 -11.41 8.16
C ILE A 195 26.46 -11.59 7.50
N ALA A 196 26.66 -11.02 6.30
CA ALA A 196 28.01 -11.01 5.75
C ALA A 196 28.86 -10.35 6.83
N ASP A 197 29.98 -10.99 7.19
CA ASP A 197 30.89 -10.55 8.26
C ASP A 197 31.40 -9.14 7.93
N TYR A 198 30.57 -8.13 8.18
CA TYR A 198 30.90 -6.75 7.96
C TYR A 198 31.74 -6.34 9.15
N THR A 199 33.05 -6.33 8.96
CA THR A 199 33.94 -5.77 9.95
C THR A 199 33.59 -4.29 10.13
N PRO A 200 33.71 -3.73 11.34
CA PRO A 200 33.58 -2.29 11.57
C PRO A 200 34.50 -1.42 10.69
N TRP A 201 35.46 -2.05 9.99
CA TRP A 201 36.47 -1.48 9.11
C TRP A 201 36.10 -1.48 7.62
N ASP A 202 34.94 -1.99 7.22
CA ASP A 202 34.42 -1.71 5.87
C ASP A 202 34.09 -0.22 5.77
N ILE A 203 35.10 0.58 5.43
CA ILE A 203 35.00 2.02 5.19
C ILE A 203 33.97 2.21 4.08
N TYR A 204 32.74 2.43 4.50
CA TYR A 204 31.65 2.68 3.58
C TYR A 204 31.79 4.11 3.07
N ILE A 205 32.45 4.25 1.93
CA ILE A 205 32.42 5.48 1.16
C ILE A 205 30.97 5.67 0.70
N ASN A 206 30.25 6.57 1.37
CA ASN A 206 28.93 6.97 0.91
C ASN A 206 29.08 7.53 -0.50
N SER A 207 28.35 7.00 -1.48
CA SER A 207 28.28 7.68 -2.78
C SER A 207 27.71 9.09 -2.59
N LEU A 208 27.98 10.00 -3.53
CA LEU A 208 27.46 11.36 -3.48
C LEU A 208 25.93 11.38 -3.30
N VAL A 209 25.21 10.40 -3.90
CA VAL A 209 23.76 10.23 -3.76
C VAL A 209 23.36 9.90 -2.32
N HIS A 210 24.12 9.04 -1.63
CA HIS A 210 23.86 8.71 -0.22
C HIS A 210 24.11 9.91 0.70
N ILE A 211 25.17 10.68 0.43
CA ILE A 211 25.45 11.91 1.19
C ILE A 211 24.33 12.93 0.96
N ALA A 212 23.93 13.14 -0.29
CA ALA A 212 22.81 14.03 -0.63
C ALA A 212 21.51 13.59 0.05
N ALA A 213 21.20 12.29 0.04
CA ALA A 213 20.02 11.74 0.71
C ALA A 213 20.06 11.96 2.22
N LYS A 214 21.22 11.74 2.86
CA LYS A 214 21.43 12.04 4.29
C LYS A 214 21.17 13.51 4.59
N THR A 215 21.67 14.41 3.75
CA THR A 215 21.47 15.87 3.92
C THR A 215 19.99 16.23 3.78
N VAL A 216 19.29 15.71 2.77
CA VAL A 216 17.85 15.94 2.57
C VAL A 216 17.04 15.51 3.80
N LEU A 217 17.31 14.31 4.31
CA LEU A 217 16.62 13.78 5.49
C LEU A 217 16.97 14.54 6.77
N LYS A 218 18.26 14.87 6.98
CA LYS A 218 18.75 15.61 8.15
C LYS A 218 18.12 16.99 8.25
N HIS A 219 18.02 17.70 7.13
CA HIS A 219 17.45 19.05 7.07
C HIS A 219 15.95 19.07 6.76
N LYS A 220 15.32 17.88 6.61
CA LYS A 220 13.89 17.73 6.29
C LYS A 220 13.47 18.56 5.07
N PHE A 221 14.33 18.62 4.05
CA PHE A 221 14.00 19.35 2.83
C PHE A 221 12.80 18.70 2.16
N PHE A 222 11.85 19.53 1.74
CA PHE A 222 10.80 19.07 0.85
C PHE A 222 11.44 18.63 -0.47
N TYR A 223 11.11 17.42 -0.90
CA TYR A 223 11.68 16.84 -2.11
C TYR A 223 10.59 16.30 -3.02
N ALA A 224 10.81 16.51 -4.32
CA ALA A 224 9.95 16.01 -5.38
C ALA A 224 10.80 15.90 -6.67
N PRO A 225 10.37 15.12 -7.69
CA PRO A 225 11.15 14.94 -8.92
C PRO A 225 11.46 16.23 -9.69
N ASN A 226 10.75 17.33 -9.39
CA ASN A 226 10.96 18.66 -9.95
C ASN A 226 11.87 19.57 -9.10
N ILE A 227 12.30 19.14 -7.90
CA ILE A 227 13.12 19.93 -6.97
C ILE A 227 14.54 19.38 -6.90
N ILE A 228 14.65 18.05 -6.78
CA ILE A 228 15.94 17.35 -6.71
C ILE A 228 15.99 16.26 -7.79
N PRO A 229 17.19 15.78 -8.17
CA PRO A 229 17.32 14.74 -9.19
C PRO A 229 16.44 13.52 -8.94
N LYS A 230 15.76 13.02 -9.99
CA LYS A 230 14.82 11.89 -9.89
C LYS A 230 15.43 10.66 -9.20
N THR A 231 16.70 10.36 -9.48
CA THR A 231 17.44 9.26 -8.85
C THR A 231 17.50 9.39 -7.33
N LEU A 232 17.63 10.62 -6.82
CA LEU A 232 17.65 10.89 -5.39
C LEU A 232 16.26 10.74 -4.77
N VAL A 233 15.21 11.18 -5.46
CA VAL A 233 13.81 10.94 -5.04
C VAL A 233 13.50 9.45 -4.99
N GLU A 234 13.86 8.71 -6.04
CA GLU A 234 13.66 7.26 -6.11
C GLU A 234 14.41 6.54 -4.98
N LEU A 235 15.61 6.97 -4.61
CA LEU A 235 16.34 6.42 -3.46
C LEU A 235 15.60 6.70 -2.14
N LEU A 236 15.14 7.94 -1.93
CA LEU A 236 14.43 8.34 -0.69
C LEU A 236 13.08 7.62 -0.54
N ASP A 237 12.34 7.48 -1.63
CA ASP A 237 11.02 6.85 -1.66
C ASP A 237 11.09 5.32 -1.50
N ASN A 238 12.11 4.68 -2.09
CA ASN A 238 12.30 3.22 -2.05
C ASN A 238 13.22 2.73 -0.91
N SER A 239 13.76 3.64 -0.10
CA SER A 239 14.61 3.30 1.05
C SER A 239 13.86 2.50 2.10
N ASN A 240 14.53 1.50 2.68
CA ASN A 240 13.96 0.72 3.77
C ASN A 240 13.74 1.60 5.01
N MET A 241 12.86 1.18 5.91
CA MET A 241 12.57 1.93 7.14
C MET A 241 13.25 1.30 8.35
N CYS A 242 13.97 2.12 9.10
CA CYS A 242 14.57 1.71 10.37
C CYS A 242 13.49 1.60 11.46
N VAL A 243 13.75 0.77 12.47
CA VAL A 243 12.98 0.72 13.73
C VAL A 243 12.77 2.11 14.34
N CYS A 244 13.78 3.00 14.29
CA CYS A 244 13.67 4.38 14.79
C CYS A 244 12.80 5.30 13.91
N GLY A 245 12.38 4.82 12.73
CA GLY A 245 11.55 5.54 11.76
C GLY A 245 12.31 6.29 10.67
N GLN A 246 13.64 6.35 10.76
CA GLN A 246 14.46 6.98 9.73
C GLN A 246 14.60 6.07 8.51
N ALA A 247 14.79 6.68 7.34
CA ALA A 247 15.12 5.96 6.14
C ALA A 247 16.51 5.31 6.25
N VAL A 248 16.60 4.06 5.83
CA VAL A 248 17.81 3.26 5.74
C VAL A 248 18.34 3.42 4.33
N LEU A 249 19.40 4.21 4.21
CA LEU A 249 20.03 4.51 2.93
C LEU A 249 20.98 3.40 2.49
N ASN A 250 21.34 2.48 3.37
CA ASN A 250 22.16 1.31 3.06
C ASN A 250 21.60 0.06 3.72
N ASP A 251 21.41 -1.02 2.96
CA ASP A 251 20.88 -2.28 3.48
C ASP A 251 21.94 -3.11 4.24
N LYS A 252 22.97 -2.45 4.80
CA LYS A 252 24.10 -3.10 5.48
C LYS A 252 23.75 -3.61 6.87
N TYR A 253 22.92 -2.86 7.60
CA TYR A 253 22.53 -3.23 8.95
C TYR A 253 21.09 -3.73 8.91
N TYR A 254 20.93 -5.04 8.77
CA TYR A 254 19.63 -5.70 8.87
C TYR A 254 19.76 -7.02 9.59
N VAL A 255 18.66 -7.43 10.23
CA VAL A 255 18.58 -8.68 10.99
C VAL A 255 17.20 -9.28 10.76
N ILE A 256 17.16 -10.59 10.56
CA ILE A 256 15.92 -11.36 10.66
C ILE A 256 16.01 -12.15 11.95
N LYS A 257 15.04 -11.95 12.85
CA LYS A 257 14.98 -12.68 14.12
C LYS A 257 13.57 -13.22 14.35
N PRO A 258 13.42 -14.40 14.97
CA PRO A 258 12.13 -14.85 15.47
C PRO A 258 11.70 -13.94 16.63
N PHE A 259 10.43 -13.54 16.63
CA PHE A 259 9.82 -12.77 17.71
C PHE A 259 8.55 -13.43 18.19
N GLU A 260 8.40 -13.56 19.51
CA GLU A 260 7.16 -14.06 20.11
C GLU A 260 6.03 -13.02 19.98
N LEU A 261 4.87 -13.48 19.51
CA LEU A 261 3.70 -12.61 19.25
C LEU A 261 3.14 -11.93 20.52
N ILE A 262 3.42 -12.48 21.71
CA ILE A 262 2.90 -11.98 22.99
C ILE A 262 3.70 -10.77 23.51
N GLY A 263 4.99 -10.68 23.20
CA GLY A 263 5.86 -9.59 23.63
C GLY A 263 5.94 -8.42 22.63
N PHE A 264 5.35 -8.57 21.45
CA PHE A 264 5.52 -7.62 20.36
C PHE A 264 4.30 -6.72 20.23
N SER A 265 4.36 -5.52 20.82
CA SER A 265 3.28 -4.51 20.83
C SER A 265 3.01 -3.86 19.46
N ILE A 266 3.01 -4.61 18.35
CA ILE A 266 2.59 -4.07 17.05
C ILE A 266 1.09 -3.77 17.07
N SER A 267 0.29 -4.65 17.68
CA SER A 267 -1.16 -4.46 17.76
C SER A 267 -1.81 -4.97 19.04
N ARG A 268 -2.99 -4.41 19.33
CA ARG A 268 -3.84 -4.85 20.46
C ARG A 268 -4.45 -6.23 20.23
N HIS A 269 -4.79 -6.53 18.98
CA HIS A 269 -5.32 -7.83 18.57
C HIS A 269 -4.50 -8.37 17.40
N ILE A 270 -3.93 -9.57 17.59
CA ILE A 270 -3.24 -10.32 16.56
C ILE A 270 -4.02 -11.61 16.32
N VAL A 271 -4.48 -11.81 15.08
CA VAL A 271 -5.06 -13.08 14.63
C VAL A 271 -3.96 -13.85 13.91
N SER A 272 -3.63 -15.03 14.42
CA SER A 272 -2.68 -15.94 13.80
C SER A 272 -3.13 -17.38 14.00
N ASN A 273 -2.84 -18.25 13.04
CA ASN A 273 -3.17 -19.68 13.17
C ASN A 273 -2.23 -20.42 14.13
N PHE A 274 -1.17 -19.78 14.59
CA PHE A 274 -0.25 -20.33 15.57
C PHE A 274 -0.80 -20.09 16.98
N VAL A 275 -1.94 -20.71 17.28
CA VAL A 275 -2.69 -20.54 18.54
C VAL A 275 -2.01 -21.23 19.74
N ASN A 276 -0.80 -21.77 19.58
CA ASN A 276 -0.03 -22.31 20.69
C ASN A 276 0.86 -21.22 21.32
N LYS A 277 0.82 -21.10 22.65
CA LYS A 277 1.78 -20.32 23.45
C LYS A 277 3.20 -20.64 22.98
N GLY A 278 3.97 -19.61 22.58
CA GLY A 278 5.36 -19.76 22.09
C GLY A 278 5.53 -19.68 20.57
N SER A 279 4.50 -19.33 19.81
CA SER A 279 4.64 -19.12 18.38
C SER A 279 5.43 -17.86 18.05
N SER A 280 6.61 -18.06 17.45
CA SER A 280 7.49 -16.99 16.99
C SER A 280 7.25 -16.70 15.51
N VAL A 281 7.14 -15.42 15.15
CA VAL A 281 7.12 -14.96 13.77
C VAL A 281 8.45 -14.31 13.43
N SER A 282 9.02 -14.64 12.27
CA SER A 282 10.25 -14.01 11.80
C SER A 282 10.00 -12.55 11.42
N VAL A 283 10.72 -11.63 12.05
CA VAL A 283 10.66 -10.19 11.79
C VAL A 283 11.95 -9.73 11.15
N GLU A 284 11.83 -8.99 10.07
CA GLU A 284 12.94 -8.35 9.38
C GLU A 284 13.09 -6.89 9.86
N CYS A 285 14.24 -6.59 10.45
CA CYS A 285 14.59 -5.29 10.99
C CYS A 285 15.70 -4.66 10.15
N PHE A 286 15.53 -3.41 9.73
CA PHE A 286 16.60 -2.60 9.16
C PHE A 286 17.04 -1.51 10.15
N PHE A 287 18.30 -1.11 10.06
CA PHE A 287 18.90 -0.14 10.97
C PHE A 287 19.63 0.95 10.19
N CYS A 288 19.35 2.21 10.50
CA CYS A 288 19.98 3.35 9.81
C CYS A 288 21.38 3.67 10.32
N SER A 289 21.77 3.10 11.46
CA SER A 289 23.08 3.30 12.09
C SER A 289 23.39 2.18 13.09
N PRO A 290 24.69 1.97 13.44
CA PRO A 290 25.08 1.03 14.50
C PRO A 290 24.41 1.32 15.85
N LYS A 291 24.16 2.60 16.18
CA LYS A 291 23.44 2.98 17.41
C LYS A 291 22.01 2.45 17.46
N CYS A 292 21.35 2.32 16.31
CA CYS A 292 20.01 1.74 16.23
C CYS A 292 20.05 0.21 16.23
N PHE A 293 21.15 -0.40 15.80
CA PHE A 293 21.32 -1.85 15.77
C PHE A 293 21.50 -2.45 17.18
N VAL A 294 22.13 -1.70 18.08
CA VAL A 294 22.40 -2.14 19.46
C VAL A 294 21.19 -1.94 20.40
N LYS A 295 20.15 -1.21 19.95
CA LYS A 295 18.91 -0.97 20.71
C LYS A 295 17.85 -2.01 20.37
#